data_AF-A0A6A4ZBB5-F1
#
_entry.id   AF-A0A6A4ZBB5-F1
#
_cell.length_a   1.000
_cell.length_b   1.000
_cell.length_c   1.000
_cell.angle_alpha   90.00
_cell.angle_beta   90.00
_cell.angle_gamma   90.00
#
_symmetry.space_group_name_H-M   'P 1'
#
loop_
_entity.id
_entity.type
_entity.pdbx_description
1 polymer ?
#
loop_
_entity_poly.entity_id
_entity_poly.type
_entity_poly.pdbx_seq_one_letter_code
_entity_poly.pdbx_strand_id
1 'polypeptide(L)'
;MVSLRTILASVALFLVATTDAQAANPSCPRVRKSWDRYTPDEKTVYLNAVAKAMDVGLYQKFIDIHGEYMSNMEAHGTCVFILWHRKFLVGFENMLRSMDPVANKCLTLPYFNYVQQNLDYINGKCTNMESCAAQMRDFGGSTAGKWVPQQVSRT
;
A
#
# COMPACT_ATOMS: atom_id res chain seq x y z
N MET A 1 77.30 25.49 -16.57
CA MET A 1 76.36 24.86 -15.63
C MET A 1 74.95 25.25 -16.03
N VAL A 2 74.17 24.31 -16.57
CA VAL A 2 72.76 23.98 -16.25
C VAL A 2 72.41 22.81 -17.17
N SER A 3 72.10 21.69 -16.54
CA SER A 3 71.63 20.43 -17.12
C SER A 3 70.12 20.53 -17.32
N LEU A 4 69.58 20.03 -18.44
CA LEU A 4 68.15 19.77 -18.54
C LEU A 4 67.93 18.41 -19.20
N ARG A 5 67.71 17.41 -18.35
CA ARG A 5 67.28 16.06 -18.72
C ARG A 5 65.78 16.10 -18.97
N THR A 6 65.36 15.72 -20.17
CA THR A 6 63.95 15.57 -20.56
C THR A 6 63.35 14.36 -19.84
N ILE A 7 62.34 14.60 -19.01
CA ILE A 7 61.55 13.55 -18.32
C ILE A 7 60.31 13.29 -19.16
N LEU A 8 60.18 12.08 -19.70
CA LEU A 8 58.96 11.57 -20.33
C LEU A 8 57.95 11.22 -19.24
N ALA A 9 56.84 11.97 -19.15
CA ALA A 9 55.71 11.65 -18.27
C ALA A 9 54.62 10.93 -19.08
N SER A 10 54.46 9.63 -18.84
CA SER A 10 53.37 8.82 -19.38
C SER A 10 52.09 9.09 -18.58
N VAL A 11 51.08 9.70 -19.22
CA VAL A 11 49.74 9.87 -18.64
C VAL A 11 48.92 8.61 -18.94
N ALA A 12 48.63 7.80 -17.93
CA ALA A 12 47.68 6.69 -18.03
C ALA A 12 46.25 7.24 -17.92
N LEU A 13 45.48 7.11 -18.99
CA LEU A 13 44.08 7.52 -19.07
C LEU A 13 43.20 6.45 -18.40
N PHE A 14 42.75 6.70 -17.17
CA PHE A 14 41.73 5.87 -16.52
C PHE A 14 40.36 6.21 -17.10
N LEU A 15 39.82 5.33 -17.97
CA LEU A 15 38.42 5.36 -18.39
C LEU A 15 37.53 4.93 -17.22
N VAL A 16 36.98 5.90 -16.49
CA VAL A 16 35.86 5.66 -15.58
C VAL A 16 34.62 5.52 -16.44
N ALA A 17 34.16 4.29 -16.67
CA ALA A 17 32.85 4.04 -17.25
C ALA A 17 31.78 4.42 -16.21
N THR A 18 31.24 5.62 -16.32
CA THR A 18 30.00 5.99 -15.62
C THR A 18 28.86 5.23 -16.29
N THR A 19 28.49 4.08 -15.75
CA THR A 19 27.19 3.49 -16.04
C THR A 19 26.16 4.41 -15.41
N ASP A 20 25.57 5.30 -16.20
CA ASP A 20 24.34 6.00 -15.86
C ASP A 20 23.22 4.95 -15.73
N ALA A 21 23.17 4.29 -14.58
CA ALA A 21 22.01 3.57 -14.12
C ALA A 21 20.94 4.58 -13.67
N GLN A 22 20.53 5.48 -14.57
CA GLN A 22 19.19 6.02 -14.52
C GLN A 22 18.27 4.87 -14.92
N ALA A 23 18.00 3.96 -13.97
CA ALA A 23 16.87 3.07 -14.06
C ALA A 23 15.67 3.97 -14.36
N ALA A 24 15.11 3.84 -15.58
CA ALA A 24 13.94 4.58 -16.00
C ALA A 24 12.91 4.38 -14.89
N ASN A 25 12.62 5.47 -14.15
CA ASN A 25 11.72 5.41 -13.02
C ASN A 25 10.40 4.85 -13.57
N PRO A 26 9.99 3.62 -13.23
CA PRO A 26 8.83 3.03 -13.88
C PRO A 26 7.66 3.98 -13.61
N SER A 27 6.98 4.37 -14.69
CA SER A 27 5.74 5.13 -14.60
C SER A 27 4.77 4.23 -13.83
N CYS A 28 4.32 4.70 -12.68
CA CYS A 28 3.42 3.96 -11.81
C CYS A 28 2.04 4.63 -11.79
N PRO A 29 1.26 4.46 -12.89
CA PRO A 29 -0.11 4.95 -12.92
C PRO A 29 -0.91 4.30 -11.79
N ARG A 30 -1.79 5.08 -11.16
CA ARG A 30 -2.62 4.60 -10.05
C ARG A 30 -3.81 3.82 -10.58
N VAL A 31 -3.60 2.54 -10.87
CA VAL A 31 -4.65 1.61 -11.29
C VAL A 31 -5.00 0.69 -10.12
N ARG A 32 -6.10 1.00 -9.44
CA ARG A 32 -6.65 0.15 -8.37
C ARG A 32 -7.28 -1.10 -8.98
N LYS A 33 -6.94 -2.27 -8.47
CA LYS A 33 -7.46 -3.57 -8.94
C LYS A 33 -8.01 -4.39 -7.77
N SER A 34 -8.81 -5.41 -8.11
CA SER A 34 -9.33 -6.36 -7.12
C SER A 34 -8.16 -7.00 -6.37
N TRP A 35 -8.34 -7.26 -5.08
CA TRP A 35 -7.37 -8.02 -4.27
C TRP A 35 -7.01 -9.36 -4.92
N ASP A 36 -7.96 -10.00 -5.60
CA ASP A 36 -7.77 -11.28 -6.28
C ASP A 36 -6.83 -11.17 -7.49
N ARG A 37 -6.56 -9.95 -7.98
CA ARG A 37 -5.64 -9.66 -9.08
C ARG A 37 -4.29 -9.09 -8.63
N TYR A 38 -4.04 -9.03 -7.33
CA TYR A 38 -2.72 -8.68 -6.80
C TYR A 38 -1.77 -9.87 -6.96
N THR A 39 -0.53 -9.60 -7.36
CA THR A 39 0.58 -10.56 -7.28
C THR A 39 0.96 -10.78 -5.81
N PRO A 40 1.67 -11.88 -5.48
CA PRO A 40 2.18 -12.09 -4.13
C PRO A 40 3.01 -10.93 -3.60
N ASP A 41 3.84 -10.32 -4.46
CA ASP A 41 4.65 -9.15 -4.10
C ASP A 41 3.79 -7.92 -3.80
N GLU A 42 2.76 -7.64 -4.62
CA GLU A 42 1.85 -6.52 -4.36
C GLU A 42 1.07 -6.70 -3.05
N LYS A 43 0.65 -7.93 -2.73
CA LYS A 43 -0.01 -8.24 -1.45
C LYS A 43 0.94 -7.99 -0.29
N THR A 44 2.18 -8.47 -0.39
CA THR A 44 3.22 -8.30 0.63
C THR A 44 3.53 -6.82 0.87
N VAL A 45 3.75 -6.05 -0.20
CA VAL A 45 4.00 -4.61 -0.12
C VAL A 45 2.81 -3.89 0.52
N TYR A 46 1.58 -4.20 0.12
CA TYR A 46 0.39 -3.58 0.69
C TYR A 46 0.22 -3.89 2.20
N LEU A 47 0.32 -5.16 2.59
CA LEU A 47 0.16 -5.58 3.99
C LEU A 47 1.25 -4.98 4.87
N ASN A 48 2.51 -4.98 4.42
CA ASN A 48 3.61 -4.37 5.14
C ASN A 48 3.43 -2.85 5.31
N ALA A 49 2.96 -2.15 4.26
CA ALA A 49 2.66 -0.73 4.35
C ALA A 49 1.53 -0.44 5.36
N VAL A 50 0.46 -1.23 5.35
CA VAL A 50 -0.64 -1.09 6.31
C VAL A 50 -0.17 -1.36 7.74
N ALA A 51 0.57 -2.46 7.97
CA ALA A 51 1.15 -2.77 9.27
C ALA A 51 2.04 -1.63 9.77
N LYS A 52 2.91 -1.09 8.89
CA LYS A 52 3.75 0.05 9.22
C LYS A 52 2.92 1.29 9.61
N ALA A 53 1.83 1.57 8.90
CA ALA A 53 0.93 2.68 9.23
C ALA A 53 0.29 2.51 10.60
N MET A 54 -0.03 1.28 11.01
CA MET A 54 -0.53 0.96 12.35
C MET A 54 0.55 1.21 13.40
N ASP A 55 1.77 0.71 13.18
CA ASP A 55 2.90 0.86 14.12
C ASP A 55 3.23 2.32 14.43
N VAL A 56 3.16 3.20 13.42
CA VAL A 56 3.46 4.63 13.59
C VAL A 56 2.23 5.48 13.94
N GLY A 57 1.08 4.85 14.19
CA GLY A 57 -0.16 5.51 14.57
C GLY A 57 -0.86 6.31 13.45
N LEU A 58 -0.38 6.25 12.21
CA LEU A 58 -1.01 6.93 11.08
C LEU A 58 -2.32 6.25 10.66
N TYR A 59 -2.44 4.93 10.81
CA TYR A 59 -3.71 4.24 10.58
C TYR A 59 -4.78 4.74 11.56
N GLN A 60 -4.43 4.89 12.85
CA GLN A 60 -5.34 5.42 13.87
C GLN A 60 -5.83 6.84 13.52
N LYS A 61 -4.95 7.71 13.00
CA LYS A 61 -5.40 9.06 12.56
C LYS A 61 -6.49 9.02 11.50
N PHE A 62 -6.46 8.05 10.57
CA PHE A 62 -7.53 7.90 9.59
C PHE A 62 -8.83 7.38 10.21
N ILE A 63 -8.75 6.52 11.24
CA ILE A 63 -9.91 6.14 12.05
C ILE A 63 -10.48 7.38 12.73
N ASP A 64 -9.63 8.20 13.36
CA ASP A 64 -10.05 9.40 14.08
C ASP A 64 -10.69 10.42 13.13
N ILE A 65 -10.12 10.64 11.94
CA ILE A 65 -10.69 11.53 10.92
C ILE A 65 -12.09 11.06 10.48
N HIS A 66 -12.33 9.75 10.36
CA HIS A 66 -13.65 9.24 9.97
C HIS A 66 -14.66 9.20 11.13
N GLY A 67 -14.17 8.98 12.34
CA GLY A 67 -14.97 8.85 13.56
C GLY A 67 -15.24 10.15 14.31
N GLU A 68 -14.45 11.21 14.07
CA GLU A 68 -14.69 12.54 14.65
C GLU A 68 -16.07 13.04 14.22
N TYR A 69 -16.82 13.60 15.17
CA TYR A 69 -18.25 13.89 15.02
C TYR A 69 -18.57 14.76 13.79
N MET A 70 -17.87 15.88 13.62
CA MET A 70 -18.11 16.79 12.51
C MET A 70 -17.73 16.14 11.17
N SER A 71 -16.58 15.49 11.12
CA SER A 71 -16.08 14.78 9.94
C SER A 71 -17.02 13.63 9.54
N ASN A 72 -17.61 12.93 10.51
CA ASN A 72 -18.57 11.87 10.28
C ASN A 72 -19.89 12.40 9.70
N MET A 73 -20.38 13.54 10.21
CA MET A 73 -21.56 14.23 9.67
C MET A 73 -21.33 14.74 8.25
N GLU A 74 -20.11 15.19 7.92
CA GLU A 74 -19.75 15.51 6.54
C GLU A 74 -19.73 14.25 5.67
N ALA A 75 -19.21 13.14 6.19
CA ALA A 75 -18.99 11.90 5.46
C ALA A 75 -20.27 11.11 5.15
N HIS A 76 -21.33 11.20 5.97
CA HIS A 76 -22.53 10.35 5.85
C HIS A 76 -23.83 11.15 5.92
N GLY A 77 -24.92 10.59 5.38
CA GLY A 77 -26.24 11.22 5.43
C GLY A 77 -26.38 12.46 4.53
N THR A 78 -25.39 12.74 3.70
CA THR A 78 -25.31 13.90 2.81
C THR A 78 -25.08 13.48 1.35
N CYS A 79 -25.29 14.41 0.42
CA CYS A 79 -24.99 14.19 -1.00
C CYS A 79 -23.48 14.01 -1.29
N VAL A 80 -22.61 14.35 -0.33
CA VAL A 80 -21.16 14.26 -0.50
C VAL A 80 -20.56 12.93 -0.07
N PHE A 81 -21.36 11.96 0.40
CA PHE A 81 -20.89 10.64 0.86
C PHE A 81 -19.83 10.02 -0.04
N ILE A 82 -20.10 9.91 -1.34
CA ILE A 82 -19.17 9.29 -2.31
C ILE A 82 -17.91 10.14 -2.51
N LEU A 83 -18.04 11.47 -2.53
CA LEU A 83 -16.92 12.39 -2.77
C LEU A 83 -15.99 12.46 -1.56
N TRP A 84 -16.55 12.49 -0.35
CA TRP A 84 -15.82 12.48 0.90
C TRP A 84 -14.98 11.21 1.02
N HIS A 85 -15.60 10.04 0.85
CA HIS A 85 -14.88 8.76 0.92
C HIS A 85 -13.86 8.60 -0.21
N ARG A 86 -14.14 9.12 -1.41
CA ARG A 86 -13.15 9.14 -2.50
C ARG A 86 -11.91 9.94 -2.10
N LYS A 87 -12.07 11.14 -1.53
CA LYS A 87 -10.96 11.97 -1.03
C LYS A 87 -10.21 11.27 0.10
N PHE A 88 -10.94 10.67 1.04
CA PHE A 88 -10.36 9.90 2.15
C PHE A 88 -9.46 8.76 1.64
N LEU A 89 -9.93 7.96 0.68
CA LEU A 89 -9.15 6.88 0.08
C LEU A 89 -7.93 7.37 -0.72
N VAL A 90 -7.98 8.56 -1.33
CA VAL A 90 -6.79 9.16 -1.98
C VAL A 90 -5.77 9.57 -0.92
N GLY A 91 -6.22 10.19 0.17
CA GLY A 91 -5.37 10.54 1.31
C GLY A 91 -4.71 9.32 1.93
N PHE A 92 -5.47 8.25 2.15
CA PHE A 92 -4.96 7.00 2.73
C PHE A 92 -3.92 6.35 1.84
N GLU A 93 -4.17 6.26 0.53
CA GLU A 93 -3.19 5.76 -0.44
C GLU A 93 -1.90 6.60 -0.46
N ASN A 94 -2.03 7.93 -0.39
CA ASN A 94 -0.88 8.84 -0.34
C ASN A 94 -0.06 8.64 0.94
N MET A 95 -0.72 8.48 2.07
CA MET A 95 -0.05 8.18 3.34
C MET A 95 0.74 6.88 3.23
N LEU A 96 0.13 5.80 2.72
CA LEU A 96 0.84 4.53 2.53
C LEU A 96 2.08 4.67 1.63
N ARG A 97 1.95 5.39 0.51
CA ARG A 97 3.06 5.63 -0.44
C ARG A 97 4.18 6.50 0.15
N SER A 98 3.87 7.39 1.11
CA SER A 98 4.85 8.30 1.70
C SER A 98 5.78 7.66 2.74
N MET A 99 5.36 6.56 3.38
CA MET A 99 6.16 5.94 4.46
C MET A 99 7.41 5.23 3.96
N ASP A 100 7.35 4.67 2.75
CA ASP A 100 8.50 4.12 2.03
C ASP A 100 8.40 4.50 0.55
N PRO A 101 8.95 5.66 0.15
CA PRO A 101 8.81 6.15 -1.22
C PRO A 101 9.44 5.25 -2.29
N VAL A 102 10.32 4.32 -1.89
CA VAL A 102 10.97 3.37 -2.80
C VAL A 102 10.12 2.11 -2.90
N ALA A 103 9.84 1.43 -1.78
CA ALA A 103 9.09 0.19 -1.78
C ALA A 103 7.60 0.39 -2.12
N ASN A 104 6.99 1.46 -1.61
CA ASN A 104 5.57 1.74 -1.81
C ASN A 104 5.31 2.63 -3.03
N LYS A 105 6.34 2.93 -3.85
CA LYS A 105 6.25 3.87 -4.97
C LYS A 105 5.06 3.59 -5.88
N CYS A 106 4.73 2.32 -6.11
CA CYS A 106 3.69 1.89 -7.04
C CYS A 106 2.47 1.27 -6.32
N LEU A 107 2.43 1.36 -4.99
CA LEU A 107 1.30 0.91 -4.18
C LEU A 107 0.02 1.65 -4.60
N THR A 108 -1.05 0.88 -4.77
CA THR A 108 -2.42 1.38 -4.92
C THR A 108 -3.32 0.67 -3.91
N LEU A 109 -4.47 1.25 -3.59
CA LEU A 109 -5.46 0.57 -2.75
C LEU A 109 -6.18 -0.54 -3.53
N PRO A 110 -6.22 -1.77 -3.02
CA PRO A 110 -7.04 -2.82 -3.59
C PRO A 110 -8.52 -2.54 -3.33
N TYR A 111 -9.40 -3.16 -4.12
CA TYR A 111 -10.82 -3.24 -3.79
C TYR A 111 -11.26 -4.68 -3.51
N PHE A 112 -12.25 -4.80 -2.63
CA PHE A 112 -12.96 -6.04 -2.34
C PHE A 112 -13.99 -6.28 -3.43
N ASN A 113 -13.84 -7.37 -4.21
CA ASN A 113 -14.75 -7.70 -5.30
C ASN A 113 -15.97 -8.47 -4.80
N TYR A 114 -16.71 -7.85 -3.88
CA TYR A 114 -17.81 -8.49 -3.16
C TYR A 114 -18.91 -9.04 -4.10
N VAL A 115 -19.11 -8.41 -5.26
CA VAL A 115 -20.08 -8.87 -6.26
C VAL A 115 -19.65 -10.25 -6.80
N GLN A 116 -18.42 -10.38 -7.28
CA GLN A 116 -17.94 -11.66 -7.83
C GLN A 116 -17.91 -12.75 -6.75
N GLN A 117 -17.46 -12.41 -5.54
CA GLN A 117 -17.36 -13.37 -4.45
C GLN A 117 -18.73 -13.83 -3.95
N ASN A 118 -19.73 -12.95 -3.95
CA ASN A 118 -21.12 -13.32 -3.68
C ASN A 118 -21.70 -14.22 -4.79
N LEU A 119 -21.38 -13.93 -6.06
CA LEU A 119 -21.79 -14.80 -7.17
C LEU A 119 -21.15 -16.19 -7.07
N ASP A 120 -19.89 -16.27 -6.66
CA ASP A 120 -19.22 -17.55 -6.46
C ASP A 120 -19.84 -18.34 -5.29
N TYR A 121 -20.26 -17.65 -4.23
CA TYR A 121 -21.00 -18.25 -3.11
C TYR A 121 -22.36 -18.80 -3.55
N ILE A 122 -23.19 -17.99 -4.21
CA ILE A 122 -24.54 -18.39 -4.64
C ILE A 122 -24.48 -19.53 -5.68
N ASN A 123 -23.42 -19.58 -6.49
CA ASN A 123 -23.20 -20.66 -7.46
C ASN A 123 -22.50 -21.89 -6.84
N GLY A 124 -22.32 -21.94 -5.52
CA GLY A 124 -21.80 -23.12 -4.81
C GLY A 124 -20.31 -23.42 -5.06
N LYS A 125 -19.51 -22.44 -5.52
CA LYS A 125 -18.06 -22.63 -5.71
C LYS A 125 -17.27 -22.62 -4.41
N CYS A 126 -17.90 -22.18 -3.32
CA CYS A 126 -17.33 -22.02 -1.99
C CYS A 126 -18.45 -22.15 -0.94
N THR A 127 -18.11 -22.46 0.31
CA THR A 127 -19.09 -22.79 1.36
C THR A 127 -19.41 -21.61 2.28
N ASN A 128 -18.59 -20.56 2.28
CA ASN A 128 -18.75 -19.34 3.07
C ASN A 128 -17.91 -18.21 2.45
N MET A 129 -18.19 -16.95 2.82
CA MET A 129 -17.49 -15.79 2.24
C MET A 129 -15.98 -15.83 2.45
N GLU A 130 -15.52 -16.41 3.55
CA GLU A 130 -14.11 -16.54 3.86
C GLU A 130 -13.38 -17.46 2.87
N SER A 131 -14.01 -18.57 2.45
CA SER A 131 -13.51 -19.44 1.38
C SER A 131 -13.64 -18.79 0.00
N CYS A 132 -14.67 -17.98 -0.24
CA CYS A 132 -14.88 -17.26 -1.50
C CYS A 132 -13.92 -16.07 -1.72
N ALA A 133 -13.47 -15.43 -0.64
CA ALA A 133 -12.68 -14.20 -0.71
C ALA A 133 -11.29 -14.38 -0.10
N ALA A 134 -10.26 -14.48 -0.94
CA ALA A 134 -8.87 -14.57 -0.47
C ALA A 134 -8.49 -13.39 0.43
N GLN A 135 -9.06 -12.20 0.18
CA GLN A 135 -8.83 -11.01 1.00
C GLN A 135 -9.15 -11.22 2.49
N MET A 136 -10.21 -11.97 2.82
CA MET A 136 -10.59 -12.20 4.22
C MET A 136 -9.54 -12.99 4.97
N ARG A 137 -8.89 -13.96 4.30
CA ARG A 137 -7.82 -14.78 4.89
C ARG A 137 -6.49 -14.03 4.90
N ASP A 138 -6.15 -13.38 3.79
CA ASP A 138 -4.87 -12.69 3.61
C ASP A 138 -4.71 -11.51 4.57
N PHE A 139 -5.80 -10.87 5.00
CA PHE A 139 -5.77 -9.76 5.98
C PHE A 139 -5.66 -10.26 7.44
N GLY A 140 -5.51 -11.57 7.66
CA GLY A 140 -5.48 -12.16 9.00
C GLY A 140 -6.86 -12.31 9.64
N GLY A 141 -7.93 -12.21 8.83
CA GLY A 141 -9.30 -12.52 9.23
C GLY A 141 -9.56 -14.03 9.34
N SER A 142 -10.83 -14.41 9.49
CA SER A 142 -11.22 -15.75 9.95
C SER A 142 -10.66 -16.90 9.11
N THR A 143 -10.36 -18.02 9.80
CA THR A 143 -10.66 -19.43 9.42
C THR A 143 -11.17 -20.26 10.62
N ALA A 144 -11.77 -19.62 11.63
CA ALA A 144 -12.74 -20.15 12.62
C ALA A 144 -12.76 -19.26 13.89
N GLY A 145 -13.59 -18.21 13.91
CA GLY A 145 -13.71 -17.30 15.06
C GLY A 145 -14.46 -17.92 16.26
N LYS A 146 -13.91 -17.80 17.46
CA LYS A 146 -14.68 -17.86 18.72
C LYS A 146 -15.02 -16.44 19.13
N TRP A 147 -16.29 -16.12 19.36
CA TRP A 147 -16.63 -14.85 20.00
C TRP A 147 -16.08 -14.88 21.43
N VAL A 148 -15.02 -14.13 21.69
CA VAL A 148 -14.56 -13.84 23.04
C VAL A 148 -15.05 -12.44 23.35
N PRO A 149 -15.95 -12.23 24.35
CA PRO A 149 -16.30 -10.89 24.77
C PRO A 149 -15.03 -10.20 25.24
N GLN A 150 -14.55 -9.24 24.46
CA GLN A 150 -13.43 -8.41 24.86
C GLN A 150 -13.94 -7.53 25.98
N GLN A 151 -13.61 -7.89 27.22
CA GLN A 151 -13.75 -7.00 28.37
C GLN A 151 -12.81 -5.83 28.13
N VAL A 152 -13.28 -4.82 27.40
CA VAL A 152 -12.61 -3.52 27.33
C VAL A 152 -12.75 -2.95 28.74
N SER A 153 -11.74 -3.19 29.56
CA SER A 153 -11.56 -2.55 30.85
C SER A 153 -11.57 -1.06 30.61
N ARG A 154 -12.68 -0.40 30.94
CA ARG A 154 -12.72 1.06 31.06
C ARG A 154 -11.94 1.41 32.31
N THR A 155 -10.64 1.63 32.17
CA THR A 155 -9.87 2.44 33.11
C THR A 155 -10.01 3.90 32.73
#